data_AF-A0A522CJ41-F1
#
_entry.id   AF-A0A522CJ41-F1
#
_cell.length_a   1.000
_cell.length_b   1.000
_cell.length_c   1.000
_cell.angle_alpha   90.00
_cell.angle_beta   90.00
_cell.angle_gamma   90.00
#
_symmetry.space_group_name_H-M   'P 1'
#
loop_
_entity.id
_entity.type
_entity.pdbx_description
1 polymer ?
#
loop_
_entity_poly.entity_id
_entity_poly.type
_entity_poly.pdbx_seq_one_letter_code
_entity_poly.pdbx_strand_id
1 'polypeptide(L)'
;MPIFAAQTAPVVYLNGTLLFVAGVAIVQAHNRWRWGWPLLVTLSGWGILAVGLVRMIAPSAPQASAGPVTDVVFVALVALGVGLSVLGYRRGGGA
;
A
#
# COMPACT_ATOMS: atom_id res chain seq x y z
N MET A 1 -23.68 -20.41 -2.62
CA MET A 1 -22.37 -20.81 -3.20
C MET A 1 -21.30 -19.81 -2.73
N PRO A 2 -20.55 -20.09 -1.65
CA PRO A 2 -19.61 -19.13 -1.04
C PRO A 2 -18.26 -19.02 -1.77
N ILE A 3 -18.20 -19.24 -3.09
CA ILE A 3 -16.92 -19.24 -3.83
C ILE A 3 -16.23 -17.86 -3.87
N PHE A 4 -16.98 -16.79 -3.60
CA PHE A 4 -16.48 -15.41 -3.51
C PHE A 4 -16.35 -14.90 -2.07
N ALA A 5 -16.81 -15.67 -1.08
CA ALA A 5 -16.81 -15.24 0.33
C ALA A 5 -15.43 -15.43 1.00
N ALA A 6 -14.63 -16.37 0.48
CA ALA A 6 -13.25 -16.58 0.91
C ALA A 6 -12.30 -15.94 -0.11
N GLN A 7 -11.35 -15.15 0.38
CA GLN A 7 -10.20 -14.75 -0.43
C GLN A 7 -9.40 -16.01 -0.74
N THR A 8 -9.45 -16.49 -1.98
CA THR A 8 -8.70 -17.67 -2.40
C THR A 8 -7.23 -17.30 -2.49
N ALA A 9 -6.33 -18.20 -2.07
CA ALA A 9 -4.88 -17.96 -2.07
C ALA A 9 -4.33 -17.38 -3.40
N PRO A 10 -4.82 -17.78 -4.59
CA PRO A 10 -4.40 -17.15 -5.85
C PRO A 10 -4.73 -15.65 -5.96
N VAL A 11 -5.87 -15.20 -5.42
CA VAL A 11 -6.26 -13.78 -5.43
C VAL A 11 -5.36 -12.97 -4.52
N VAL A 12 -5.03 -13.51 -3.33
CA VAL A 12 -4.11 -12.87 -2.39
C VAL A 12 -2.71 -12.74 -2.99
N TYR A 13 -2.24 -13.79 -3.68
CA TYR A 13 -0.95 -13.78 -4.37
C TYR A 13 -0.91 -12.74 -5.50
N LEU A 14 -1.95 -12.69 -6.33
CA LEU A 14 -2.06 -11.70 -7.41
C LEU A 14 -2.06 -10.27 -6.85
N ASN A 15 -2.88 -10.02 -5.83
CA ASN A 15 -2.90 -8.73 -5.14
C ASN A 15 -1.52 -8.38 -4.54
N GLY A 16 -0.85 -9.34 -3.92
CA GLY A 16 0.50 -9.20 -3.40
C GLY A 16 1.51 -8.82 -4.49
N THR A 17 1.42 -9.45 -5.66
CA THR A 17 2.29 -9.16 -6.81
C THR A 17 2.11 -7.74 -7.32
N LEU A 18 0.86 -7.28 -7.46
CA LEU A 18 0.56 -5.90 -7.87
C LEU A 18 1.11 -4.88 -6.87
N LEU A 19 0.91 -5.11 -5.57
CA LEU A 19 1.46 -4.27 -4.51
C LEU A 19 2.99 -4.28 -4.53
N PHE A 20 3.61 -5.44 -4.68
CA PHE A 20 5.07 -5.56 -4.72
C PHE A 20 5.66 -4.76 -5.88
N VAL A 21 5.14 -4.94 -7.10
CA VAL A 21 5.61 -4.21 -8.29
C VAL A 21 5.40 -2.71 -8.15
N ALA A 22 4.23 -2.28 -7.65
CA ALA A 22 3.95 -0.86 -7.40
C ALA A 22 4.91 -0.27 -6.35
N GLY A 23 5.15 -0.98 -5.25
CA GLY A 23 6.09 -0.58 -4.20
C GLY A 23 7.51 -0.45 -4.71
N VAL A 24 7.99 -1.44 -5.49
CA VAL A 24 9.30 -1.39 -6.14
C VAL A 24 9.41 -0.18 -7.07
N ALA A 25 8.38 0.09 -7.90
CA ALA A 25 8.37 1.25 -8.78
C ALA A 25 8.44 2.58 -8.02
N ILE A 26 7.69 2.72 -6.92
CA ILE A 26 7.73 3.91 -6.07
C ILE A 26 9.12 4.09 -5.46
N VAL A 27 9.68 3.04 -4.85
CA VAL A 27 11.02 3.08 -4.26
C VAL A 27 12.06 3.46 -5.32
N GLN A 28 12.04 2.85 -6.51
CA GLN A 28 12.99 3.22 -7.56
C GLN A 28 12.90 4.70 -7.98
N ALA A 29 11.70 5.26 -8.10
CA ALA A 29 11.53 6.65 -8.54
C ALA A 29 11.70 7.70 -7.42
N HIS A 30 11.40 7.33 -6.17
CA HIS A 30 11.24 8.27 -5.06
C HIS A 30 12.08 7.97 -3.83
N ASN A 31 13.03 7.02 -3.86
CA ASN A 31 13.92 6.68 -2.71
C ASN A 31 14.89 7.83 -2.36
N ARG A 32 14.34 8.91 -1.81
CA ARG A 32 15.02 10.09 -1.34
C ARG A 32 14.66 10.29 0.12
N TRP A 33 15.59 9.94 1.00
CA TRP A 33 15.49 10.12 2.44
C TRP A 33 15.74 11.58 2.83
N ARG A 34 14.91 12.49 2.30
CA ARG A 34 14.92 13.91 2.63
C ARG A 34 13.71 14.23 3.48
N TRP A 35 13.93 14.94 4.58
CA TRP A 35 12.89 15.41 5.47
C TRP A 35 11.75 16.15 4.72
N GLY A 36 10.53 15.96 5.20
CA GLY A 36 9.31 16.47 4.57
C GLY A 36 8.52 15.39 3.83
N TRP A 37 7.74 15.79 2.82
CA TRP A 37 6.88 14.88 2.07
C TRP A 37 7.59 13.74 1.30
N PRO A 38 8.84 13.87 0.78
CA PRO A 38 9.48 12.76 0.05
C PRO A 38 9.78 11.56 0.96
N LEU A 39 10.02 11.82 2.25
CA LEU A 39 10.19 10.78 3.26
C LEU A 39 8.90 9.94 3.39
N LEU A 40 7.73 10.57 3.46
CA LEU A 40 6.44 9.88 3.55
C LEU A 40 6.17 9.03 2.31
N VAL A 41 6.53 9.51 1.12
CA VAL A 41 6.43 8.74 -0.14
C VAL A 41 7.35 7.53 -0.11
N THR A 42 8.61 7.72 0.33
CA THR A 42 9.59 6.64 0.45
C THR A 42 9.11 5.57 1.43
N LEU A 43 8.63 5.98 2.62
CA LEU A 43 8.07 5.07 3.62
C LEU A 43 6.84 4.33 3.12
N SER A 44 5.95 5.01 2.39
CA SER A 44 4.77 4.37 1.78
C SER A 44 5.18 3.35 0.72
N GLY A 45 6.16 3.68 -0.13
CA GLY A 45 6.71 2.76 -1.13
C GLY A 45 7.30 1.49 -0.52
N TRP A 46 8.12 1.64 0.53
CA TRP A 46 8.66 0.50 1.28
C TRP A 46 7.57 -0.32 1.98
N GLY A 47 6.57 0.34 2.56
CA GLY A 47 5.44 -0.33 3.20
C GLY A 47 4.62 -1.17 2.21
N ILE A 48 4.27 -0.59 1.06
CA ILE A 48 3.54 -1.27 -0.02
C ILE A 48 4.36 -2.46 -0.56
N LEU A 49 5.66 -2.28 -0.75
CA LEU A 49 6.59 -3.35 -1.17
C LEU A 49 6.57 -4.50 -0.16
N ALA A 50 6.73 -4.20 1.13
CA ALA A 50 6.76 -5.21 2.19
C ALA A 50 5.43 -5.97 2.30
N VAL A 51 4.29 -5.26 2.28
CA VAL A 51 2.96 -5.90 2.31
C VAL A 51 2.75 -6.79 1.09
N GLY A 52 3.15 -6.34 -0.09
CA GLY A 52 3.09 -7.14 -1.31
C GLY A 52 3.91 -8.43 -1.21
N LEU A 53 5.14 -8.32 -0.72
CA LEU A 53 6.04 -9.46 -0.52
C LEU A 53 5.49 -10.47 0.47
N VAL A 54 4.96 -10.02 1.62
CA VAL A 54 4.34 -10.90 2.62
C VAL A 54 3.16 -11.68 2.03
N ARG A 55 2.31 -11.01 1.24
CA ARG A 55 1.17 -11.66 0.57
C ARG A 55 1.59 -12.68 -0.48
N MET A 56 2.74 -12.50 -1.13
CA MET A 56 3.29 -13.46 -2.09
C MET A 56 3.90 -14.69 -1.41
N ILE A 57 4.59 -14.51 -0.27
CA ILE A 57 5.24 -15.60 0.47
C ILE A 57 4.21 -16.44 1.24
N ALA A 58 3.21 -15.79 1.84
CA ALA A 58 2.20 -16.44 2.66
C ALA A 58 0.77 -16.08 2.23
N PRO A 59 0.33 -16.49 1.02
CA PRO A 59 -1.00 -16.13 0.50
C PRO A 59 -2.16 -16.76 1.28
N SER A 60 -1.90 -17.83 2.04
CA SER A 60 -2.88 -18.51 2.89
C SER A 60 -2.86 -18.02 4.34
N ALA A 61 -2.09 -16.99 4.66
CA ALA A 61 -2.04 -16.43 6.01
C ALA A 61 -3.43 -15.87 6.41
N PRO A 62 -3.79 -15.90 7.71
CA PRO A 62 -5.03 -15.31 8.19
C PRO A 62 -5.14 -13.84 7.80
N GLN A 63 -6.26 -13.47 7.17
CA GLN A 63 -6.56 -12.08 6.88
C GLN A 63 -7.07 -11.38 8.15
N ALA A 64 -6.78 -10.09 8.27
CA ALA A 64 -7.35 -9.27 9.35
C ALA A 64 -8.88 -9.40 9.34
N SER A 65 -9.46 -9.66 10.51
CA SER A 65 -10.90 -9.70 10.68
C SER A 65 -11.51 -8.32 10.43
N ALA A 66 -12.75 -8.32 9.93
CA ALA A 66 -13.54 -7.11 9.89
C ALA A 66 -13.77 -6.60 11.33
N GLY A 67 -13.59 -5.31 11.54
CA GLY A 67 -13.77 -4.70 12.85
C GLY A 67 -13.20 -3.29 12.93
N PRO A 68 -13.46 -2.58 14.04
CA PRO A 68 -13.17 -1.15 14.18
C PRO A 68 -11.68 -0.82 13.97
N VAL A 69 -10.78 -1.71 14.40
CA VAL A 69 -9.33 -1.52 14.22
C VAL A 69 -8.96 -1.53 12.74
N THR A 70 -9.46 -2.52 12.00
CA THR A 70 -9.21 -2.66 10.57
C THR A 70 -9.78 -1.45 9.81
N ASP A 71 -10.97 -0.97 10.20
CA ASP A 71 -11.60 0.20 9.60
C ASP A 71 -10.79 1.48 9.86
N VAL A 72 -10.32 1.69 11.09
CA VAL A 72 -9.45 2.83 11.44
C VAL A 72 -8.15 2.79 10.64
N VAL A 73 -7.54 1.62 10.47
CA VAL A 73 -6.34 1.46 9.64
C VAL A 73 -6.64 1.82 8.19
N PHE A 74 -7.76 1.36 7.62
CA PHE A 74 -8.16 1.74 6.26
C PHE A 74 -8.37 3.25 6.12
N VAL A 75 -9.07 3.88 7.06
CA VAL A 75 -9.27 5.35 7.06
C VAL A 75 -7.94 6.09 7.13
N ALA A 76 -7.00 5.64 7.97
CA ALA A 76 -5.68 6.23 8.08
C ALA A 76 -4.87 6.09 6.78
N LEU A 77 -4.92 4.93 6.13
CA LEU A 77 -4.25 4.69 4.84
C LEU A 77 -4.84 5.57 3.73
N VAL A 78 -6.17 5.72 3.68
CA VAL A 78 -6.84 6.60 2.73
C VAL A 78 -6.47 8.06 2.99
N ALA A 79 -6.51 8.51 4.25
CA ALA A 79 -6.12 9.87 4.62
C ALA A 79 -4.66 10.18 4.26
N LEU A 80 -3.76 9.22 4.50
CA LEU A 80 -2.36 9.31 4.08
C LEU A 80 -2.24 9.45 2.56
N GLY A 81 -2.94 8.60 1.80
CA GLY A 81 -2.97 8.64 0.34
C GLY A 81 -3.46 9.98 -0.19
N VAL A 82 -4.59 10.47 0.32
CA VAL A 82 -5.15 11.79 -0.05
C VAL A 82 -4.16 12.91 0.29
N GLY A 83 -3.54 12.87 1.48
CA GLY A 83 -2.54 13.85 1.88
C GLY A 83 -1.34 13.88 0.93
N LEU A 84 -0.82 12.71 0.55
CA LEU A 84 0.27 12.59 -0.42
C LEU A 84 -0.13 13.09 -1.81
N SER A 85 -1.33 12.77 -2.29
CA SER A 85 -1.84 13.27 -3.58
C SER A 85 -1.94 14.79 -3.60
N VAL A 86 -2.52 15.41 -2.57
CA VAL A 86 -2.64 16.87 -2.47
C VAL A 86 -1.25 17.53 -2.42
N LEU A 87 -0.33 16.99 -1.62
CA LEU A 87 1.05 17.50 -1.54
C LEU A 87 1.80 17.38 -2.87
N GLY A 88 1.56 16.30 -3.62
CA GLY A 88 2.10 16.10 -4.97
C GLY A 88 1.59 17.15 -5.95
N TYR A 89 0.27 17.35 -6.04
CA TYR A 89 -0.33 18.33 -6.96
C TYR A 89 0.06 19.78 -6.65
N ARG A 90 0.10 20.16 -5.36
CA ARG A 90 0.48 21.52 -4.95
C ARG A 90 1.93 21.88 -5.33
N ARG A 91 2.81 20.89 -5.51
CA ARG A 91 4.17 21.10 -6.01
C ARG A 91 4.25 21.12 -7.54
N GLY A 92 3.35 20.43 -8.23
CA GLY A 92 3.29 20.40 -9.70
C GLY A 92 2.67 21.65 -10.34
N GLY A 93 1.86 22.41 -9.61
CA GLY A 93 1.20 23.63 -10.10
C GLY A 93 1.97 24.94 -9.90
N GLY A 94 3.25 24.88 -9.53
CA GLY A 94 4.08 26.05 -9.18
C GLY A 94 5.36 26.20 -10.00
N ALA A 95 5.39 25.65 -11.22
CA ALA A 95 6.48 25.83 -12.18
C ALA A 95 5.99 26.66 -13.38
#